data_AF-A0A2S3ZW66-F1
#
_entry.id   AF-A0A2S3ZW66-F1
#
_cell.length_a   1.000
_cell.length_b   1.000
_cell.length_c   1.000
_cell.angle_alpha   90.00
_cell.angle_beta   90.00
_cell.angle_gamma   90.00
#
_symmetry.space_group_name_H-M   'P 1'
#
loop_
_entity.id
_entity.type
_entity.pdbx_description
1 polymer ?
#
loop_
_entity_poly.entity_id
_entity_poly.type
_entity_poly.pdbx_seq_one_letter_code
_entity_poly.pdbx_strand_id
1 'polypeptide(L)'
;MIQIADSNHDEWDRMYAAGLPVPRIAELTGSRVGTIHRHLECRRNIDPDLAAARATAPRGPSKVWHRHLAELRDFIATHGCYPTIHGVADREAFLYGWLSDQRQAHLAQTLGWAKAREMGILGDWITTDLEREWDRRWREQFDRVVEFVAEHGRLPRHPKTTTEAEHVLGIWMATQHHKTLHQEILPWRLEALNNALPGWRKTAEVTLSEELHEQ
;
A
#
# COMPACT_ATOMS: atom_id res chain seq x y z
N MET A 1 -20.26 38.21 25.90
CA MET A 1 -20.24 37.49 24.62
C MET A 1 -19.87 38.51 23.55
N ILE A 2 -18.61 38.55 23.13
CA ILE A 2 -18.18 39.45 22.05
C ILE A 2 -18.65 38.80 20.76
N GLN A 3 -19.55 39.49 20.08
CA GLN A 3 -20.08 39.10 18.78
C GLN A 3 -18.89 39.13 17.79
N ILE A 4 -18.37 37.96 17.45
CA ILE A 4 -17.30 37.81 16.44
C ILE A 4 -17.95 38.28 15.14
N ALA A 5 -17.55 39.46 14.65
CA ALA A 5 -18.03 39.97 13.37
C ALA A 5 -17.72 38.93 12.29
N ASP A 6 -18.74 38.56 11.50
CA ASP A 6 -18.58 37.68 10.34
C ASP A 6 -17.41 38.19 9.49
N SER A 7 -16.41 37.34 9.28
CA SER A 7 -15.25 37.70 8.50
C SER A 7 -15.68 37.84 7.04
N ASN A 8 -15.43 38.99 6.42
CA ASN A 8 -15.70 39.19 4.99
C ASN A 8 -15.00 38.14 4.10
N HIS A 9 -13.98 37.46 4.62
CA HIS A 9 -13.29 36.33 3.99
C HIS A 9 -13.14 35.15 4.96
N ASP A 10 -14.27 34.68 5.47
CA ASP A 10 -14.40 33.53 6.37
C ASP A 10 -13.72 32.25 5.82
N GLU A 11 -13.71 32.08 4.49
CA GLU A 11 -12.99 31.00 3.81
C GLU A 11 -11.47 31.05 4.02
N TRP A 12 -10.85 32.24 4.02
CA TRP A 12 -9.40 32.39 4.20
C TRP A 12 -9.01 32.04 5.63
N ASP A 13 -9.84 32.42 6.59
CA ASP A 13 -9.65 32.12 8.00
C ASP A 13 -9.72 30.60 8.23
N ARG A 14 -10.72 29.92 7.66
CA ARG A 14 -10.82 28.45 7.73
C ARG A 14 -9.64 27.74 7.08
N MET A 15 -9.20 28.18 5.89
CA MET A 15 -8.02 27.60 5.22
C MET A 15 -6.74 27.83 6.02
N TYR A 16 -6.57 29.02 6.61
CA TYR A 16 -5.41 29.35 7.43
C TYR A 16 -5.39 28.57 8.75
N ALA A 17 -6.55 28.43 9.40
CA ALA A 17 -6.77 27.61 10.60
C ALA A 17 -6.49 26.12 10.32
N ALA A 18 -6.83 25.64 9.12
CA ALA A 18 -6.51 24.29 8.65
C ALA A 18 -5.01 24.10 8.31
N GLY A 19 -4.16 25.11 8.51
CA GLY A 19 -2.71 25.01 8.35
C GLY A 19 -2.17 25.36 6.95
N LEU A 20 -3.02 25.78 6.00
CA LEU A 20 -2.56 26.12 4.64
C LEU A 20 -1.69 27.39 4.66
N PRO A 21 -0.55 27.43 3.97
CA PRO A 21 0.26 28.64 3.88
C PRO A 21 -0.44 29.69 3.00
N VAL A 22 -0.27 30.98 3.32
CA VAL A 22 -0.93 32.10 2.62
C VAL A 22 -0.76 32.07 1.10
N PRO A 23 0.43 31.75 0.55
CA PRO A 23 0.59 31.58 -0.90
C PRO A 23 -0.31 30.50 -1.51
N ARG A 24 -0.57 29.40 -0.78
CA ARG A 24 -1.46 28.33 -1.24
C ARG A 24 -2.94 28.74 -1.18
N ILE A 25 -3.31 29.51 -0.16
CA ILE A 25 -4.66 30.09 -0.06
C ILE A 25 -4.91 31.02 -1.26
N ALA A 26 -3.93 31.89 -1.57
CA ALA A 26 -3.98 32.79 -2.72
C ALA A 26 -4.18 32.07 -4.05
N GLU A 27 -3.45 30.96 -4.25
CA GLU A 27 -3.59 30.11 -5.44
C GLU A 27 -5.00 29.49 -5.54
N LEU A 28 -5.52 28.96 -4.43
CA LEU A 28 -6.82 28.29 -4.39
C LEU A 28 -8.00 29.26 -4.56
N THR A 29 -7.89 30.48 -4.05
CA THR A 29 -8.97 31.49 -4.10
C THR A 29 -8.78 32.51 -5.23
N GLY A 30 -7.74 32.38 -6.04
CA GLY A 30 -7.39 33.34 -7.10
C GLY A 30 -7.10 34.75 -6.60
N SER A 31 -6.84 34.91 -5.30
CA SER A 31 -6.70 36.20 -4.64
C SER A 31 -5.24 36.60 -4.49
N ARG A 32 -4.96 37.90 -4.31
CA ARG A 32 -3.59 38.39 -4.13
C ARG A 32 -3.07 38.04 -2.73
N VAL A 33 -1.85 37.50 -2.68
CA VAL A 33 -1.13 37.12 -1.45
C VAL A 33 -1.11 38.25 -0.41
N GLY A 34 -0.81 39.48 -0.83
CA GLY A 34 -0.76 40.64 0.08
C GLY A 34 -2.11 41.01 0.70
N THR A 35 -3.22 40.81 -0.04
CA THR A 35 -4.58 41.05 0.47
C THR A 35 -4.94 40.06 1.57
N ILE A 36 -4.62 38.78 1.35
CA ILE A 36 -4.85 37.72 2.34
C ILE A 36 -3.96 37.92 3.57
N HIS A 37 -2.69 38.30 3.40
CA HIS A 37 -1.80 38.61 4.52
C HIS A 37 -2.36 39.70 5.42
N ARG A 38 -2.78 40.83 4.84
CA ARG A 38 -3.36 41.95 5.59
C ARG A 38 -4.63 41.54 6.32
N HIS A 39 -5.51 40.78 5.67
CA HIS A 39 -6.73 40.25 6.28
C HIS A 39 -6.44 39.36 7.49
N LEU A 40 -5.56 38.36 7.32
CA LEU A 40 -5.20 37.41 8.38
C LEU A 40 -4.43 38.08 9.53
N GLU A 41 -3.63 39.10 9.25
CA GLU A 41 -2.96 39.89 10.28
C GLU A 41 -3.98 40.64 11.15
N CYS A 42 -4.94 41.33 10.54
CA CYS A 42 -6.04 41.94 11.27
C CYS A 42 -6.85 40.91 12.06
N ARG A 43 -7.18 39.75 11.47
CA ARG A 43 -7.95 38.70 12.14
C ARG A 43 -7.22 38.09 13.32
N ARG A 44 -5.91 37.82 13.23
CA ARG A 44 -5.11 37.29 14.35
C ARG A 44 -5.01 38.23 15.54
N ASN A 45 -5.09 39.54 15.30
CA ASN A 45 -5.11 40.53 16.38
C ASN A 45 -6.48 40.60 17.09
N ILE A 46 -7.56 40.32 16.37
CA ILE A 46 -8.93 40.31 16.90
C ILE A 46 -9.27 38.96 17.54
N ASP A 47 -8.75 37.88 16.98
CA ASP A 47 -9.06 36.49 17.29
C ASP A 47 -7.74 35.69 17.41
N PRO A 48 -7.15 35.62 18.62
CA PRO A 48 -5.92 34.87 18.85
C PRO A 48 -6.12 33.35 18.69
N ASP A 49 -7.35 32.85 18.81
CA ASP A 49 -7.66 31.43 18.65
C ASP A 49 -7.42 30.96 17.21
N LEU A 50 -7.56 31.86 16.22
CA LEU A 50 -7.20 31.57 14.83
C LEU A 50 -5.71 31.20 14.67
N ALA A 51 -4.83 31.89 15.41
CA ALA A 51 -3.40 31.59 15.40
C ALA A 51 -3.09 30.29 16.14
N ALA A 52 -3.80 30.02 17.25
CA ALA A 52 -3.68 28.78 18.00
C ALA A 52 -4.14 27.57 17.17
N ALA A 53 -5.28 27.69 16.47
CA ALA A 53 -5.81 26.66 15.58
C ALA A 53 -4.83 26.32 14.45
N ARG A 54 -4.20 27.34 13.84
CA ARG A 54 -3.13 27.08 12.86
C ARG A 54 -1.93 26.36 13.47
N ALA A 55 -1.56 26.69 14.70
CA ALA A 55 -0.40 26.09 15.35
C ALA A 55 -0.60 24.59 15.65
N THR A 56 -1.85 24.18 15.92
CA THR A 56 -2.25 22.79 16.17
C THR A 56 -2.64 22.03 14.90
N ALA A 57 -2.85 22.73 13.78
CA ALA A 57 -3.21 22.13 12.51
C ALA A 57 -2.16 21.08 12.05
N PRO A 58 -2.61 19.97 11.42
CA PRO A 58 -1.71 18.98 10.86
C PRO A 58 -0.77 19.65 9.85
N ARG A 59 0.53 19.64 10.15
CA ARG A 59 1.52 20.16 9.20
C ARG A 59 1.57 19.22 8.01
N GLY A 60 1.50 19.80 6.81
CA GLY A 60 1.73 19.07 5.57
C GLY A 60 3.14 18.46 5.51
N PRO A 61 3.44 17.66 4.47
CA PRO A 61 4.75 17.06 4.33
C PRO A 61 5.86 18.12 4.31
N SER A 62 6.98 17.83 4.96
CA SER A 62 8.11 18.78 5.02
C SER A 62 8.86 18.82 3.68
N LYS A 63 9.62 19.90 3.45
CA LYS A 63 10.49 20.00 2.25
C LYS A 63 11.47 18.81 2.13
N VAL A 64 11.96 18.32 3.27
CA VAL A 64 12.84 17.14 3.31
C VAL A 64 12.08 15.88 2.89
N TRP A 65 10.83 15.73 3.34
CA TRP A 65 9.96 14.63 2.92
C TRP A 65 9.69 14.67 1.41
N HIS A 66 9.38 15.84 0.85
CA HIS A 66 9.19 16.01 -0.60
C HIS A 66 10.46 15.69 -1.40
N ARG A 67 11.64 16.04 -0.88
CA ARG A 67 12.91 15.68 -1.52
C ARG A 67 13.08 14.16 -1.58
N HIS A 68 12.85 13.44 -0.48
CA HIS A 68 12.98 11.98 -0.48
C HIS A 68 11.92 11.30 -1.37
N LEU A 69 10.69 11.85 -1.41
CA LEU A 69 9.66 11.39 -2.35
C LEU A 69 10.11 11.56 -3.80
N ALA A 70 10.69 12.72 -4.15
CA ALA A 70 11.19 12.98 -5.50
C ALA A 70 12.32 12.02 -5.86
N GLU A 71 13.29 11.82 -4.97
CA GLU A 71 14.38 10.86 -5.20
C GLU A 71 13.88 9.42 -5.35
N LEU A 72 12.92 9.00 -4.53
CA LEU A 72 12.31 7.69 -4.65
C LEU A 72 11.61 7.52 -6.00
N ARG A 73 10.85 8.53 -6.44
CA ARG A 73 10.21 8.54 -7.76
C ARG A 73 11.25 8.42 -8.87
N ASP A 74 12.33 9.18 -8.80
CA ASP A 74 13.38 9.17 -9.82
C ASP A 74 14.11 7.82 -9.84
N PHE A 75 14.33 7.19 -8.67
CA PHE A 75 14.86 5.84 -8.57
C PHE A 75 13.97 4.82 -9.28
N ILE A 76 12.66 4.84 -9.00
CA ILE A 76 11.67 3.93 -9.62
C ILE A 76 11.60 4.17 -11.12
N ALA A 77 11.61 5.42 -11.56
CA ALA A 77 11.62 5.76 -12.99
C ALA A 77 12.88 5.24 -13.71
N THR A 78 14.03 5.22 -13.02
CA THR A 78 15.31 4.80 -13.58
C THR A 78 15.45 3.27 -13.63
N HIS A 79 15.07 2.58 -12.55
CA HIS A 79 15.32 1.14 -12.40
C HIS A 79 14.08 0.28 -12.72
N GLY A 80 12.89 0.88 -12.78
CA GLY A 80 11.62 0.15 -12.96
C GLY A 80 11.19 -0.66 -11.74
N CYS A 81 11.86 -0.51 -10.60
CA CYS A 81 11.57 -1.23 -9.36
C CYS A 81 11.67 -0.32 -8.13
N TYR A 82 11.09 -0.77 -7.01
CA TYR A 82 11.27 -0.10 -5.72
C TYR A 82 12.67 -0.43 -5.14
N PRO A 83 13.27 0.49 -4.35
CA PRO A 83 14.51 0.22 -3.62
C PRO A 83 14.40 -1.02 -2.74
N THR A 84 15.48 -1.78 -2.63
CA THR A 84 15.51 -3.00 -1.81
C THR A 84 16.45 -2.88 -0.61
N ILE A 85 16.24 -3.71 0.42
CA ILE A 85 17.11 -3.74 1.61
C ILE A 85 18.56 -4.15 1.28
N HIS A 86 18.75 -4.95 0.22
CA HIS A 86 20.06 -5.43 -0.23
C HIS A 86 20.61 -4.60 -1.40
N GLY A 87 20.13 -3.36 -1.55
CA GLY A 87 20.63 -2.42 -2.53
C GLY A 87 22.14 -2.23 -2.44
N VAL A 88 22.81 -2.13 -3.60
CA VAL A 88 24.28 -2.03 -3.67
C VAL A 88 24.77 -0.64 -3.25
N ALA A 89 23.92 0.38 -3.37
CA ALA A 89 24.24 1.76 -3.02
C ALA A 89 23.66 2.17 -1.67
N ASP A 90 24.45 2.85 -0.84
CA ASP A 90 24.03 3.41 0.46
C ASP A 90 22.75 4.26 0.34
N ARG A 91 22.56 4.95 -0.79
CA ARG A 91 21.37 5.76 -1.04
C ARG A 91 20.12 4.92 -1.27
N GLU A 92 20.25 3.76 -1.92
CA GLU A 92 19.13 2.83 -2.11
C GLU A 92 18.64 2.28 -0.77
N ALA A 93 19.57 1.83 0.08
CA ALA A 93 19.25 1.34 1.42
C ALA A 93 18.53 2.41 2.28
N PHE A 94 18.96 3.68 2.17
CA PHE A 94 18.25 4.78 2.81
C PHE A 94 16.83 4.97 2.28
N LEU A 95 16.64 4.96 0.96
CA LEU A 95 15.30 5.11 0.36
C LEU A 95 14.39 3.94 0.72
N TYR A 96 14.93 2.72 0.82
CA TYR A 96 14.21 1.54 1.32
C TYR A 96 13.75 1.74 2.76
N GLY A 97 14.64 2.19 3.66
CA GLY A 97 14.30 2.47 5.05
C GLY A 97 13.22 3.54 5.16
N TRP A 98 13.38 4.66 4.44
CA TRP A 98 12.41 5.75 4.43
C TRP A 98 11.03 5.33 3.89
N LEU A 99 10.99 4.51 2.83
CA LEU A 99 9.75 3.95 2.27
C LEU A 99 9.10 2.98 3.26
N SER A 100 9.89 2.17 3.95
CA SER A 100 9.41 1.25 5.00
C SER A 100 8.77 2.00 6.16
N ASP A 101 9.35 3.13 6.59
CA ASP A 101 8.73 4.00 7.60
C ASP A 101 7.37 4.53 7.14
N GLN A 102 7.24 4.89 5.85
CA GLN A 102 5.95 5.37 5.32
C GLN A 102 4.90 4.25 5.28
N ARG A 103 5.31 3.03 4.89
CA ARG A 103 4.43 1.84 4.90
C ARG A 103 3.96 1.53 6.32
N GLN A 104 4.87 1.50 7.29
CA GLN A 104 4.53 1.27 8.69
C GLN A 104 3.60 2.34 9.23
N ALA A 105 3.85 3.62 8.92
CA ALA A 105 2.96 4.71 9.32
C ALA A 105 1.57 4.57 8.70
N HIS A 106 1.47 4.09 7.46
CA HIS A 106 0.20 3.85 6.78
C HIS A 106 -0.58 2.69 7.42
N LEU A 107 0.08 1.57 7.68
CA LEU A 107 -0.51 0.42 8.38
C LEU A 107 -0.97 0.78 9.79
N ALA A 108 -0.18 1.59 10.50
CA ALA A 108 -0.54 2.14 11.81
C ALA A 108 -1.60 3.25 11.76
N GLN A 109 -2.10 3.62 10.57
CA GLN A 109 -3.07 4.70 10.35
C GLN A 109 -2.61 6.07 10.90
N THR A 110 -1.29 6.27 10.99
CA THR A 110 -0.67 7.53 11.44
C THR A 110 -0.09 8.35 10.29
N LEU A 111 -0.02 7.78 9.08
CA LEU A 111 0.37 8.51 7.88
C LEU A 111 -0.75 9.47 7.50
N GLY A 112 -0.53 10.77 7.73
CA GLY A 112 -1.50 11.80 7.37
C GLY A 112 -1.90 11.74 5.90
N TRP A 113 -3.19 12.01 5.61
CA TRP A 113 -3.80 11.88 4.28
C TRP A 113 -3.01 12.58 3.16
N ALA A 114 -2.45 13.76 3.42
CA ALA A 114 -1.65 14.48 2.42
C ALA A 114 -0.43 13.67 1.95
N LYS A 115 0.29 13.02 2.88
CA LYS A 115 1.43 12.14 2.54
C LYS A 115 0.95 10.90 1.79
N ALA A 116 -0.12 10.26 2.26
CA ALA A 116 -0.67 9.06 1.61
C ALA A 116 -1.10 9.35 0.16
N ARG A 117 -1.77 10.49 -0.07
CA ARG A 117 -2.18 10.94 -1.41
C ARG A 117 -0.98 11.18 -2.33
N GLU A 118 0.06 11.84 -1.84
CA GLU A 118 1.27 12.09 -2.63
C GLU A 118 2.06 10.80 -2.91
N MET A 119 2.15 9.88 -1.93
CA MET A 119 2.75 8.55 -2.12
C MET A 119 1.99 7.71 -3.14
N GLY A 120 0.66 7.84 -3.21
CA GLY A 120 -0.17 7.12 -4.20
C GLY A 120 0.20 7.37 -5.66
N ILE A 121 0.91 8.47 -5.96
CA ILE A 121 1.44 8.76 -7.31
C ILE A 121 2.50 7.71 -7.72
N LEU A 122 3.16 7.08 -6.74
CA LEU A 122 4.16 6.04 -6.99
C LEU A 122 3.56 4.69 -7.39
N GLY A 123 2.23 4.53 -7.42
CA GLY A 123 1.57 3.25 -7.70
C GLY A 123 1.47 2.35 -6.46
N ASP A 124 1.82 1.07 -6.58
CA ASP A 124 1.77 0.10 -5.48
C ASP A 124 2.98 0.19 -4.54
N TRP A 125 3.07 1.33 -3.83
CA TRP A 125 4.11 1.58 -2.85
C TRP A 125 3.86 0.86 -1.51
N ILE A 126 2.65 0.33 -1.31
CA ILE A 126 2.23 -0.32 -0.05
C ILE A 126 2.79 -1.74 0.02
N THR A 127 2.66 -2.52 -1.04
CA THR A 127 3.18 -3.89 -1.06
C THR A 127 4.69 -3.89 -0.80
N THR A 128 5.13 -4.75 0.10
CA THR A 128 6.55 -4.89 0.47
C THR A 128 7.31 -5.74 -0.56
N ASP A 129 8.64 -5.66 -0.54
CA ASP A 129 9.45 -6.49 -1.43
C ASP A 129 9.36 -7.97 -1.06
N LEU A 130 9.17 -8.28 0.23
CA LEU A 130 8.95 -9.64 0.70
C LEU A 130 7.63 -10.22 0.16
N GLU A 131 6.55 -9.43 0.18
CA GLU A 131 5.27 -9.84 -0.40
C GLU A 131 5.38 -10.02 -1.92
N ARG A 132 6.05 -9.09 -2.63
CA ARG A 132 6.34 -9.25 -4.07
C ARG A 132 7.14 -10.52 -4.38
N GLU A 133 8.15 -10.82 -3.56
CA GLU A 133 8.96 -12.03 -3.69
C GLU A 133 8.13 -13.29 -3.45
N TRP A 134 7.30 -13.31 -2.42
CA TRP A 134 6.38 -14.41 -2.15
C TRP A 134 5.37 -14.61 -3.27
N ASP A 135 4.85 -13.53 -3.84
CA ASP A 135 3.95 -13.58 -4.98
C ASP A 135 4.66 -14.08 -6.24
N ARG A 136 5.92 -13.70 -6.48
CA ARG A 136 6.73 -14.24 -7.57
C ARG A 136 6.94 -15.74 -7.43
N ARG A 137 7.41 -16.20 -6.27
CA ARG A 137 7.60 -17.64 -6.00
C ARG A 137 6.30 -18.42 -6.12
N TRP A 138 5.18 -17.83 -5.69
CA TRP A 138 3.88 -18.44 -5.84
C TRP A 138 3.53 -18.62 -7.33
N ARG A 139 3.75 -17.60 -8.17
CA ARG A 139 3.53 -17.68 -9.62
C ARG A 139 4.42 -18.73 -10.28
N GLU A 140 5.71 -18.75 -9.96
CA GLU A 140 6.65 -19.75 -10.50
C GLU A 140 6.19 -21.19 -10.18
N GLN A 141 5.71 -21.44 -8.96
CA GLN A 141 5.18 -22.75 -8.58
C GLN A 141 3.84 -23.05 -9.23
N PHE A 142 2.97 -22.05 -9.36
CA PHE A 142 1.69 -22.18 -10.07
C PHE A 142 1.90 -22.54 -11.54
N ASP A 143 2.81 -21.86 -12.24
CA ASP A 143 3.14 -22.13 -13.64
C ASP A 143 3.63 -23.58 -13.82
N ARG A 144 4.48 -24.08 -12.91
CA ARG A 144 4.91 -25.49 -12.91
C ARG A 144 3.75 -26.48 -12.74
N VAL A 145 2.75 -26.16 -11.92
CA VAL A 145 1.55 -27.00 -11.78
C VAL A 145 0.72 -26.96 -13.07
N VAL A 146 0.55 -25.79 -13.67
CA VAL A 146 -0.18 -25.63 -14.94
C VAL A 146 0.51 -26.43 -16.05
N GLU A 147 1.83 -26.34 -16.17
CA GLU A 147 2.63 -27.14 -17.10
C GLU A 147 2.44 -28.64 -16.86
N PHE A 148 2.56 -29.09 -15.61
CA PHE A 148 2.37 -30.50 -15.26
C PHE A 148 0.98 -31.01 -15.66
N VAL A 149 -0.07 -30.22 -15.41
CA VAL A 149 -1.46 -30.57 -15.76
C VAL A 149 -1.66 -30.60 -17.27
N ALA A 150 -1.03 -29.68 -18.00
CA ALA A 150 -1.08 -29.68 -19.47
C ALA A 150 -0.39 -30.92 -20.05
N GLU A 151 0.74 -31.35 -19.48
CA GLU A 151 1.48 -32.53 -19.94
C GLU A 151 0.81 -33.86 -19.57
N HIS A 152 0.32 -33.99 -18.34
CA HIS A 152 -0.14 -35.27 -17.79
C HIS A 152 -1.67 -35.40 -17.77
N GLY A 153 -2.41 -34.32 -18.03
CA GLY A 153 -3.87 -34.28 -17.99
C GLY A 153 -4.48 -34.49 -16.59
N ARG A 154 -3.66 -34.40 -15.54
CA ARG A 154 -4.07 -34.62 -14.15
C ARG A 154 -3.31 -33.72 -13.19
N LEU A 155 -3.88 -33.52 -12.00
CA LEU A 155 -3.21 -32.78 -10.92
C LEU A 155 -2.05 -33.59 -10.31
N PRO A 156 -0.98 -32.91 -9.84
CA PRO A 156 0.08 -33.54 -9.06
C PRO A 156 -0.46 -34.17 -7.77
N ARG A 157 0.10 -35.30 -7.35
CA ARG A 157 -0.29 -36.00 -6.11
C ARG A 157 0.89 -36.07 -5.13
N HIS A 158 0.61 -36.15 -3.84
CA HIS A 158 1.62 -36.26 -2.78
C HIS A 158 1.80 -37.69 -2.22
N PRO A 159 0.76 -38.50 -1.97
CA PRO A 159 0.96 -39.71 -1.16
C PRO A 159 1.50 -40.94 -1.92
N LYS A 160 1.50 -40.94 -3.27
CA LYS A 160 1.96 -42.07 -4.10
C LYS A 160 2.48 -41.62 -5.48
N THR A 161 3.50 -40.78 -5.55
CA THR A 161 4.01 -40.25 -6.84
C THR A 161 5.39 -40.76 -7.24
N THR A 162 5.60 -40.74 -8.56
CA THR A 162 6.64 -41.48 -9.29
C THR A 162 7.98 -40.72 -9.36
N THR A 163 8.00 -39.42 -9.04
CA THR A 163 9.21 -38.57 -9.08
C THR A 163 9.17 -37.44 -8.03
N GLU A 164 10.35 -37.00 -7.57
CA GLU A 164 10.53 -35.94 -6.56
C GLU A 164 9.88 -34.60 -6.98
N ALA A 165 9.94 -34.26 -8.27
CA ALA A 165 9.36 -33.03 -8.80
C ALA A 165 7.82 -33.00 -8.65
N GLU A 166 7.15 -34.12 -8.94
CA GLU A 166 5.70 -34.23 -8.76
C GLU A 166 5.30 -34.17 -7.28
N HIS A 167 6.10 -34.78 -6.41
CA HIS A 167 5.88 -34.78 -4.97
C HIS A 167 5.86 -33.35 -4.40
N VAL A 168 6.84 -32.51 -4.78
CA VAL A 168 6.91 -31.09 -4.37
C VAL A 168 5.67 -30.31 -4.84
N LEU A 169 5.23 -30.51 -6.09
CA LEU A 169 4.02 -29.86 -6.60
C LEU A 169 2.75 -30.33 -5.88
N GLY A 170 2.69 -31.62 -5.50
CA GLY A 170 1.62 -32.19 -4.69
C GLY A 170 1.51 -31.55 -3.30
N ILE A 171 2.64 -31.35 -2.61
CA ILE A 171 2.67 -30.62 -1.31
C ILE A 171 2.18 -29.19 -1.49
N TRP A 172 2.65 -28.52 -2.55
CA TRP A 172 2.27 -27.14 -2.81
C TRP A 172 0.76 -27.01 -3.04
N MET A 173 0.15 -27.93 -3.79
CA MET A 173 -1.30 -28.00 -3.98
C MET A 173 -2.03 -28.23 -2.66
N ALA A 174 -1.60 -29.19 -1.84
CA ALA A 174 -2.17 -29.43 -0.51
C ALA A 174 -2.12 -28.18 0.38
N THR A 175 -1.03 -27.42 0.29
CA THR A 175 -0.90 -26.12 0.99
C THR A 175 -1.93 -25.10 0.48
N GLN A 176 -2.17 -25.01 -0.83
CA GLN A 176 -3.18 -24.09 -1.38
C GLN A 176 -4.59 -24.49 -0.94
N HIS A 177 -4.88 -25.80 -0.87
CA HIS A 177 -6.13 -26.31 -0.34
C HIS A 177 -6.34 -25.90 1.11
N HIS A 178 -5.36 -26.17 1.97
CA HIS A 178 -5.42 -25.78 3.37
C HIS A 178 -5.66 -24.27 3.52
N LYS A 179 -4.90 -23.43 2.81
CA LYS A 179 -5.10 -21.98 2.85
C LYS A 179 -6.47 -21.53 2.34
N THR A 180 -7.05 -22.24 1.38
CA THR A 180 -8.40 -21.94 0.88
C THR A 180 -9.47 -22.30 1.90
N LEU A 181 -9.34 -23.46 2.55
CA LEU A 181 -10.26 -23.90 3.61
C LEU A 181 -10.24 -22.94 4.81
N HIS A 182 -9.06 -22.45 5.17
CA HIS A 182 -8.87 -21.49 6.26
C HIS A 182 -9.09 -20.01 5.84
N GLN A 183 -9.51 -19.75 4.59
CA GLN A 183 -9.74 -18.38 4.08
C GLN A 183 -8.51 -17.47 4.16
N GLU A 184 -7.31 -18.04 4.15
CA GLU A 184 -6.02 -17.33 4.20
C GLU A 184 -5.40 -17.12 2.81
N ILE A 185 -6.03 -17.66 1.76
CA ILE A 185 -5.55 -17.49 0.40
C ILE A 185 -5.88 -16.09 -0.13
N LEU A 186 -4.89 -15.44 -0.75
CA LEU A 186 -5.11 -14.15 -1.39
C LEU A 186 -6.16 -14.29 -2.52
N PRO A 187 -7.09 -13.32 -2.67
CA PRO A 187 -8.17 -13.41 -3.66
C PRO A 187 -7.67 -13.68 -5.09
N TRP A 188 -6.60 -13.02 -5.52
CA TRP A 188 -6.04 -13.19 -6.86
C TRP A 188 -5.43 -14.58 -7.08
N ARG A 189 -4.86 -15.20 -6.03
CA ARG A 189 -4.32 -16.58 -6.10
C ARG A 189 -5.45 -17.59 -6.26
N LEU A 190 -6.55 -17.36 -5.54
CA LEU A 190 -7.74 -18.20 -5.63
C LEU A 190 -8.37 -18.13 -7.03
N GLU A 191 -8.47 -16.92 -7.59
CA GLU A 191 -8.96 -16.70 -8.94
C GLU A 191 -8.07 -17.37 -9.99
N ALA A 192 -6.74 -17.24 -9.88
CA ALA A 192 -5.79 -17.91 -10.76
C ALA A 192 -5.95 -19.44 -10.74
N LEU A 193 -6.06 -20.05 -9.55
CA LEU A 193 -6.30 -21.49 -9.40
C LEU A 193 -7.64 -21.92 -10.01
N ASN A 194 -8.71 -21.16 -9.75
CA ASN A 194 -10.03 -21.45 -10.30
C ASN A 194 -10.06 -21.39 -11.83
N ASN A 195 -9.34 -20.44 -12.43
CA ASN A 195 -9.33 -20.23 -13.88
C ASN A 195 -8.48 -21.27 -14.61
N ALA A 196 -7.29 -21.60 -14.09
CA ALA A 196 -6.34 -22.46 -14.79
C ALA A 196 -6.47 -23.96 -14.48
N LEU A 197 -7.03 -24.34 -13.32
CA LEU A 197 -7.00 -25.73 -12.85
C LEU A 197 -8.42 -26.28 -12.58
N PRO A 198 -9.23 -26.61 -13.60
CA PRO A 198 -10.59 -27.08 -13.40
C PRO A 198 -10.65 -28.29 -12.45
N GLY A 199 -11.52 -28.22 -11.44
CA GLY A 199 -11.73 -29.33 -10.50
C GLY A 199 -10.64 -29.51 -9.44
N TRP A 200 -9.67 -28.59 -9.34
CA TRP A 200 -8.63 -28.65 -8.30
C TRP A 200 -9.19 -28.81 -6.90
N ARG A 201 -10.29 -28.10 -6.58
CA ARG A 201 -11.00 -28.17 -5.30
C ARG A 201 -11.52 -29.56 -4.91
N LYS A 202 -11.86 -30.42 -5.90
CA LYS A 202 -12.53 -31.70 -5.65
C LYS A 202 -11.64 -32.75 -4.99
N THR A 203 -10.31 -32.60 -5.08
CA THR A 203 -9.38 -33.52 -4.41
C THR A 203 -9.44 -33.40 -2.88
N ALA A 204 -9.85 -32.24 -2.34
CA ALA A 204 -9.98 -32.06 -0.88
C ALA A 204 -11.20 -32.79 -0.28
N GLU A 205 -12.29 -32.95 -1.04
CA GLU A 205 -13.46 -33.70 -0.58
C GLU A 205 -13.17 -35.19 -0.44
N VAL A 206 -12.33 -35.74 -1.33
CA VAL A 206 -11.98 -37.17 -1.29
C VAL A 206 -11.09 -37.51 -0.09
N THR A 207 -10.12 -36.65 0.24
CA THR A 207 -9.19 -36.92 1.35
C THR A 207 -9.87 -36.81 2.73
N LEU A 208 -10.80 -35.87 2.92
CA LEU A 208 -11.57 -35.77 4.17
C LEU A 208 -12.60 -36.91 4.34
N SER A 209 -13.10 -37.48 3.24
CA SER A 209 -13.98 -38.64 3.30
C SER A 209 -13.26 -39.96 3.60
N GLU A 210 -11.97 -40.07 3.28
CA GLU A 210 -11.15 -41.25 3.58
C GLU A 210 -10.68 -41.27 5.05
N GLU A 211 -10.34 -40.12 5.64
CA GLU A 211 -9.92 -40.07 7.07
C GLU A 211 -11.08 -40.24 8.07
N LEU A 212 -12.33 -39.94 7.68
CA LEU A 212 -13.51 -40.13 8.53
C LEU A 212 -14.11 -41.54 8.48
N HIS A 213 -13.60 -42.43 7.62
CA HIS A 213 -14.05 -43.83 7.52
C HIS A 213 -13.13 -44.83 8.23
N GLU A 214 -12.02 -44.38 8.82
CA GLU A 214 -11.06 -45.21 9.58
C GLU A 214 -11.02 -44.88 11.10
N GLN A 215 -12.03 -44.20 11.65
CA GLN A 215 -12.28 -44.15 13.11
C GLN A 215 -13.52 -44.94 13.49
#